data_AF-A0AAW7G1P6-F1
#
_entry.id   AF-A0AAW7G1P6-F1
#
_cell.length_a   1.000
_cell.length_b   1.000
_cell.length_c   1.000
_cell.angle_alpha   90.00
_cell.angle_beta   90.00
_cell.angle_gamma   90.00
#
_symmetry.space_group_name_H-M   'P 1'
#
loop_
_entity.id
_entity.type
_entity.pdbx_description
1 polymer ?
#
loop_
_entity_poly.entity_id
_entity_poly.type
_entity_poly.pdbx_seq_one_letter_code
_entity_poly.pdbx_strand_id
1 'polypeptide(L)'
;MKIRMLMILLVLSSSAFAAQKENEDIKNARLLMAKTKYLVSRFDDAIILNGQGNPSSLLALNKDMGDLYKDGIRKYGMSAENGFKVSPFSDCSTMSTAAYNLWQEKKSTLTDSAKNVEHVNSTYINAYSDCKRAIQSFLMHENANATDEKITIIDVP
;
A
#
# COMPACT_ATOMS: atom_id res chain seq x y z
N MET A 1 -18.10 35.01 -28.47
CA MET A 1 -17.01 34.02 -28.26
C MET A 1 -16.41 34.13 -26.85
N LYS A 2 -17.18 33.93 -25.77
CA LYS A 2 -16.65 33.99 -24.38
C LYS A 2 -16.86 32.70 -23.57
N ILE A 3 -17.73 31.80 -24.04
CA ILE A 3 -18.11 30.57 -23.32
C ILE A 3 -17.18 29.38 -23.67
N ARG A 4 -16.63 29.33 -24.89
CA ARG A 4 -15.76 28.22 -25.33
C ARG A 4 -14.35 28.25 -24.71
N MET A 5 -13.85 29.42 -24.33
CA MET A 5 -12.53 29.56 -23.72
C MET A 5 -12.51 29.11 -22.24
N LEU A 6 -13.66 29.20 -21.55
CA LEU A 6 -13.79 28.77 -20.16
C LEU A 6 -13.79 27.23 -20.01
N MET A 7 -14.34 26.50 -20.99
CA MET A 7 -14.34 25.03 -20.94
C MET A 7 -12.98 24.41 -21.20
N ILE A 8 -12.12 25.04 -22.02
CA ILE A 8 -10.78 24.51 -22.30
C ILE A 8 -9.86 24.66 -21.07
N LEU A 9 -10.00 25.73 -20.29
CA LEU A 9 -9.24 25.89 -19.04
C LEU A 9 -9.63 24.86 -17.96
N LEU A 10 -10.91 24.48 -17.90
CA LEU A 10 -11.40 23.49 -16.93
C LEU A 10 -10.86 22.08 -17.23
N VAL A 11 -10.78 21.70 -18.50
CA VAL A 11 -10.29 20.37 -18.93
C VAL A 11 -8.77 20.21 -18.74
N LEU A 12 -8.00 21.29 -18.90
CA LEU A 12 -6.54 21.28 -18.66
C LEU A 12 -6.17 21.26 -17.17
N SER A 13 -7.01 21.84 -16.30
CA SER A 13 -6.78 21.79 -14.86
C SER A 13 -7.06 20.39 -14.29
N SER A 14 -8.13 19.73 -14.73
CA SER A 14 -8.51 18.41 -14.21
C SER A 14 -7.54 17.30 -14.59
N SER A 15 -6.93 17.34 -15.78
CA SER A 15 -5.91 16.37 -16.19
C SER A 15 -4.61 16.49 -15.40
N ALA A 16 -4.17 17.72 -15.08
CA ALA A 16 -3.01 17.94 -14.23
C ALA A 16 -3.24 17.50 -12.76
N PHE A 17 -4.45 17.75 -12.22
CA PHE A 17 -4.81 17.27 -10.87
C PHE A 17 -4.93 15.75 -10.79
N ALA A 18 -5.42 15.09 -11.84
CA ALA A 18 -5.49 13.62 -11.90
C ALA A 18 -4.10 12.99 -11.90
N ALA A 19 -3.19 13.43 -12.78
CA ALA A 19 -1.83 12.93 -12.86
C ALA A 19 -1.00 13.21 -11.59
N GLN A 20 -1.21 14.36 -10.92
CA GLN A 20 -0.51 14.68 -9.67
C GLN A 20 -0.99 13.80 -8.50
N LYS A 21 -2.31 13.58 -8.37
CA LYS A 21 -2.90 12.70 -7.35
C LYS A 21 -2.48 11.24 -7.54
N GLU A 22 -2.41 10.79 -8.78
CA GLU A 22 -2.00 9.44 -9.18
C GLU A 22 -0.53 9.14 -8.81
N ASN A 23 0.37 10.09 -9.03
CA ASN A 23 1.77 9.98 -8.60
C ASN A 23 1.90 9.94 -7.06
N GLU A 24 1.05 10.69 -6.34
CA GLU A 24 1.00 10.67 -4.88
C GLU A 24 0.50 9.32 -4.33
N ASP A 25 -0.49 8.69 -4.97
CA ASP A 25 -1.04 7.40 -4.56
C ASP A 25 0.00 6.27 -4.72
N ILE A 26 0.76 6.25 -5.82
CA ILE A 26 1.86 5.29 -6.03
C ILE A 26 2.96 5.49 -4.99
N LYS A 27 3.35 6.75 -4.72
CA LYS A 27 4.36 7.08 -3.71
C LYS A 27 3.90 6.59 -2.33
N ASN A 28 2.64 6.83 -1.98
CA ASN A 28 2.05 6.39 -0.72
C ASN A 28 2.00 4.85 -0.61
N ALA A 29 1.67 4.14 -1.69
CA ALA A 29 1.62 2.68 -1.71
C ALA A 29 3.03 2.08 -1.54
N ARG A 30 4.04 2.63 -2.22
CA ARG A 30 5.46 2.24 -2.05
C ARG A 30 5.94 2.49 -0.61
N LEU A 31 5.56 3.62 -0.02
CA LEU A 31 5.91 3.95 1.36
C LEU A 31 5.25 2.95 2.34
N LEU A 32 3.99 2.59 2.12
CA LEU A 32 3.31 1.57 2.92
C LEU A 32 4.05 0.23 2.80
N MET A 33 4.36 -0.23 1.59
CA MET A 33 5.09 -1.47 1.35
C MET A 33 6.45 -1.51 2.06
N ALA A 34 7.21 -0.41 1.98
CA ALA A 34 8.50 -0.28 2.65
C ALA A 34 8.36 -0.32 4.18
N LYS A 35 7.38 0.41 4.75
CA LYS A 35 7.09 0.41 6.19
C LYS A 35 6.68 -0.98 6.68
N THR A 36 5.80 -1.67 5.96
CA THR A 36 5.37 -3.03 6.30
C THR A 36 6.56 -3.97 6.35
N LYS A 37 7.41 -3.99 5.32
CA LYS A 37 8.58 -4.86 5.27
C LYS A 37 9.55 -4.57 6.42
N TYR A 38 9.78 -3.30 6.72
CA TYR A 38 10.62 -2.89 7.83
C TYR A 38 10.07 -3.42 9.16
N LEU A 39 8.79 -3.20 9.46
CA LEU A 39 8.21 -3.66 10.73
C LEU A 39 8.23 -5.19 10.86
N VAL A 40 7.94 -5.93 9.79
CA VAL A 40 8.02 -7.40 9.80
C VAL A 40 9.43 -7.90 10.12
N SER A 41 10.47 -7.24 9.58
CA SER A 41 11.87 -7.61 9.89
C SER A 41 12.26 -7.38 11.36
N ARG A 42 11.48 -6.61 12.12
CA ARG A 42 11.75 -6.29 13.53
C ARG A 42 11.07 -7.25 14.51
N PHE A 43 10.26 -8.20 14.03
CA PHE A 43 9.44 -9.06 14.90
C PHE A 43 10.30 -9.90 15.86
N ASP A 44 11.31 -10.58 15.32
CA ASP A 44 12.12 -11.49 16.13
C ASP A 44 12.98 -10.72 17.14
N ASP A 45 13.57 -9.59 16.75
CA ASP A 45 14.30 -8.71 17.67
C ASP A 45 13.43 -8.23 18.83
N ALA A 46 12.19 -7.82 18.56
CA ALA A 46 11.27 -7.36 19.59
C ALA A 46 10.90 -8.48 20.58
N ILE A 47 10.75 -9.72 20.08
CA ILE A 47 10.51 -10.91 20.90
C ILE A 47 11.74 -11.24 21.76
N ILE A 48 12.94 -11.23 21.18
CA ILE A 48 14.19 -11.52 21.88
C ILE A 48 14.41 -10.51 23.01
N LEU A 49 14.28 -9.21 22.73
CA LEU A 49 14.46 -8.15 23.73
C LEU A 49 13.43 -8.26 24.87
N ASN A 50 12.19 -8.63 24.57
CA ASN A 50 11.18 -8.90 25.59
C ASN A 50 11.59 -10.08 26.49
N GLY A 51 12.10 -11.17 25.91
CA GLY A 51 12.63 -12.31 26.67
C GLY A 51 13.84 -11.98 27.55
N GLN A 52 14.57 -10.91 27.23
CA GLN A 52 15.66 -10.36 28.04
C GLN A 52 15.19 -9.37 29.13
N GLY A 53 13.87 -9.19 29.29
CA GLY A 53 13.29 -8.27 30.27
C GLY A 53 13.16 -6.82 29.78
N ASN A 54 13.35 -6.54 28.49
CA ASN A 54 13.16 -5.21 27.90
C ASN A 54 11.94 -5.19 26.95
N PRO A 55 10.72 -4.92 27.46
CA PRO A 55 9.49 -4.98 26.67
C PRO A 55 9.27 -3.77 25.75
N SER A 56 10.10 -2.73 25.84
CA SER A 56 9.88 -1.44 25.16
C SER A 56 9.76 -1.60 23.65
N SER A 57 10.64 -2.41 23.04
CA SER A 57 10.61 -2.71 21.61
C SER A 57 9.36 -3.44 21.17
N LEU A 58 8.85 -4.35 22.01
CA LEU A 58 7.62 -5.11 21.74
C LEU A 58 6.39 -4.22 21.81
N LEU A 59 6.32 -3.31 22.80
CA LEU A 59 5.23 -2.33 22.91
C LEU A 59 5.21 -1.36 21.73
N ALA A 60 6.36 -0.83 21.33
CA ALA A 60 6.49 0.06 20.18
C ALA A 60 6.05 -0.64 18.89
N LEU A 61 6.58 -1.84 18.63
CA LEU A 61 6.23 -2.63 17.46
C LEU A 61 4.72 -2.96 17.41
N ASN A 62 4.12 -3.30 18.55
CA ASN A 62 2.69 -3.60 18.61
C ASN A 62 1.83 -2.38 18.23
N LYS A 63 2.22 -1.19 18.67
CA LYS A 63 1.56 0.06 18.29
C LYS A 63 1.76 0.32 16.79
N ASP A 64 2.99 0.27 16.31
CA ASP A 64 3.33 0.59 14.92
C ASP A 64 2.64 -0.36 13.92
N MET A 65 2.55 -1.65 14.25
CA MET A 65 1.80 -2.62 13.46
C MET A 65 0.29 -2.36 13.46
N GLY A 66 -0.27 -1.94 14.59
CA GLY A 66 -1.68 -1.55 14.68
C GLY A 66 -1.99 -0.29 13.87
N ASP A 67 -1.11 0.70 13.89
CA ASP A 67 -1.24 1.93 13.09
C ASP A 67 -1.10 1.63 11.59
N LEU A 68 -0.13 0.80 11.20
CA LEU A 68 0.04 0.33 9.82
C LEU A 68 -1.22 -0.36 9.29
N TYR A 69 -1.83 -1.24 10.08
CA TYR A 69 -3.07 -1.94 9.71
C TYR A 69 -4.22 -0.95 9.47
N LYS A 70 -4.45 -0.03 10.41
CA LYS A 70 -5.51 0.98 10.29
C LYS A 70 -5.28 1.90 9.09
N ASP A 71 -4.04 2.31 8.86
CA ASP A 71 -3.67 3.16 7.73
C ASP A 71 -3.88 2.45 6.39
N GLY A 72 -3.49 1.18 6.29
CA GLY A 72 -3.70 0.36 5.09
C GLY A 72 -5.18 0.21 4.75
N ILE A 73 -6.01 -0.15 5.74
CA ILE A 73 -7.46 -0.28 5.58
C ILE A 73 -8.09 1.05 5.18
N ARG A 74 -7.74 2.13 5.88
CA ARG A 74 -8.31 3.47 5.62
C ARG A 74 -8.00 3.98 4.22
N LYS A 75 -6.78 3.75 3.72
CA LYS A 75 -6.32 4.30 2.43
C LYS A 75 -6.64 3.40 1.25
N TYR A 76 -6.59 2.08 1.44
CA TYR A 76 -6.60 1.11 0.35
C TYR A 76 -7.65 0.00 0.53
N GLY A 77 -8.40 -0.02 1.63
CA GLY A 77 -9.42 -1.05 1.86
C GLY A 77 -10.58 -1.02 0.85
N MET A 78 -11.56 -1.88 1.09
CA MET A 78 -12.85 -1.80 0.42
C MET A 78 -13.82 -1.00 1.29
N SER A 79 -14.70 -0.21 0.67
CA SER A 79 -15.79 0.41 1.43
C SER A 79 -16.75 -0.69 1.89
N ALA A 80 -16.93 -0.81 3.21
CA ALA A 80 -17.87 -1.75 3.81
C ALA A 80 -19.32 -1.46 3.40
N GLU A 81 -19.63 -0.20 3.09
CA GLU A 81 -20.99 0.25 2.75
C GLU A 81 -21.36 -0.13 1.31
N ASN A 82 -20.38 -0.15 0.39
CA ASN A 82 -20.68 -0.20 -1.04
C ASN A 82 -19.97 -1.33 -1.80
N GLY A 83 -19.05 -2.07 -1.16
CA GLY A 83 -18.29 -3.16 -1.81
C GLY A 83 -17.32 -2.73 -2.91
N PHE A 84 -17.15 -1.43 -3.15
CA PHE A 84 -16.19 -0.91 -4.13
C PHE A 84 -14.77 -0.80 -3.55
N LYS A 85 -13.78 -1.09 -4.40
CA LYS A 85 -12.37 -0.83 -4.10
C LYS A 85 -12.16 0.68 -3.94
N VAL A 86 -11.68 1.11 -2.78
CA VAL A 86 -11.41 2.53 -2.49
C VAL A 86 -10.19 3.02 -3.28
N SER A 87 -9.34 2.09 -3.73
CA SER A 87 -8.12 2.39 -4.47
C SER A 87 -7.76 1.26 -5.44
N PRO A 88 -7.09 1.57 -6.57
CA PRO A 88 -6.45 0.55 -7.42
C PRO A 88 -5.39 -0.28 -6.68
N PHE A 89 -4.88 0.20 -5.54
CA PHE A 89 -3.88 -0.49 -4.72
C PHE A 89 -4.51 -1.30 -3.58
N SER A 90 -5.72 -1.85 -3.77
CA SER A 90 -6.45 -2.59 -2.73
C SER A 90 -5.65 -3.71 -2.08
N ASP A 91 -4.79 -4.35 -2.87
CA ASP A 91 -3.97 -5.48 -2.44
C ASP A 91 -2.91 -5.06 -1.41
N CYS A 92 -2.57 -3.77 -1.36
CA CYS A 92 -1.71 -3.21 -0.33
C CYS A 92 -2.39 -3.12 1.05
N SER A 93 -3.71 -3.02 1.11
CA SER A 93 -4.49 -3.20 2.36
C SER A 93 -4.47 -4.65 2.83
N THR A 94 -4.55 -5.61 1.89
CA THR A 94 -4.43 -7.04 2.21
C THR A 94 -3.06 -7.35 2.80
N MET A 95 -1.99 -6.78 2.24
CA MET A 95 -0.64 -6.90 2.77
C MET A 95 -0.53 -6.38 4.22
N SER A 96 -1.01 -5.17 4.52
CA SER A 96 -0.93 -4.63 5.90
C SER A 96 -1.75 -5.46 6.89
N THR A 97 -2.90 -6.00 6.44
CA THR A 97 -3.74 -6.90 7.25
C THR A 97 -3.03 -8.23 7.53
N ALA A 98 -2.46 -8.85 6.50
CA ALA A 98 -1.73 -10.11 6.66
C ALA A 98 -0.50 -9.94 7.56
N ALA A 99 0.23 -8.83 7.45
CA ALA A 99 1.36 -8.52 8.32
C ALA A 99 0.94 -8.33 9.78
N TYR A 100 -0.20 -7.66 10.02
CA TYR A 100 -0.76 -7.52 11.38
C TYR A 100 -1.16 -8.87 11.97
N ASN A 101 -1.81 -9.74 11.19
CA ASN A 101 -2.17 -11.08 11.64
C ASN A 101 -0.92 -11.90 11.97
N LEU A 102 0.12 -11.83 11.14
CA LEU A 102 1.41 -12.46 11.43
C LEU A 102 2.00 -11.98 12.76
N TRP A 103 1.92 -10.67 13.04
CA TRP A 103 2.35 -10.11 14.31
C TRP A 103 1.52 -10.64 15.49
N GLN A 104 0.19 -10.69 15.40
CA GLN A 104 -0.65 -11.22 16.47
C GLN A 104 -0.31 -12.68 16.78
N GLU A 105 -0.11 -13.49 15.75
CA GLU A 105 0.28 -14.89 15.89
C GLU A 105 1.65 -15.02 16.57
N LYS A 106 2.70 -14.36 16.05
CA LYS A 106 4.04 -14.39 16.64
C LYS A 106 4.10 -13.84 18.06
N LYS A 107 3.35 -12.79 18.39
CA LYS A 107 3.32 -12.26 19.76
C LYS A 107 2.62 -13.23 20.70
N SER A 108 1.56 -13.89 20.25
CA SER A 108 0.81 -14.83 21.10
C SER A 108 1.56 -16.13 21.42
N THR A 109 2.57 -16.51 20.63
CA THR A 109 3.47 -17.63 21.00
C THR A 109 4.36 -17.31 22.20
N LEU A 110 4.38 -16.06 22.69
CA LEU A 110 5.00 -15.71 23.96
C LEU A 110 4.21 -16.21 25.17
N THR A 111 2.91 -16.51 25.00
CA THR A 111 2.00 -16.90 26.08
C THR A 111 1.40 -18.30 25.91
N ASP A 112 1.37 -18.85 24.68
CA ASP A 112 0.75 -20.15 24.36
C ASP A 112 1.67 -21.09 23.53
N SER A 113 1.38 -22.40 23.51
CA SER A 113 2.11 -23.39 22.69
C SER A 113 1.55 -23.54 21.27
N ALA A 114 2.46 -23.49 20.28
CA ALA A 114 2.35 -23.88 18.86
C ALA A 114 1.15 -23.35 18.07
N LYS A 115 1.37 -22.22 17.39
CA LYS A 115 0.45 -21.67 16.38
C LYS A 115 0.98 -21.84 14.96
N ASN A 116 0.09 -21.77 13.98
CA ASN A 116 0.35 -21.96 12.55
C ASN A 116 1.06 -20.73 11.92
N VAL A 117 2.16 -20.28 12.52
CA VAL A 117 2.92 -19.07 12.14
C VAL A 117 3.41 -19.18 10.69
N GLU A 118 3.80 -20.38 10.25
CA GLU A 118 4.27 -20.63 8.89
C GLU A 118 3.19 -20.38 7.83
N HIS A 119 1.94 -20.81 8.11
CA HIS A 119 0.81 -20.53 7.23
C HIS A 119 0.57 -19.02 7.11
N VAL A 120 0.51 -18.31 8.25
CA VAL A 120 0.26 -16.86 8.25
C VAL A 120 1.42 -16.07 7.63
N ASN A 121 2.65 -16.55 7.79
CA ASN A 121 3.82 -16.00 7.10
C ASN A 121 3.70 -16.15 5.58
N SER A 122 3.27 -17.32 5.11
CA SER A 122 3.02 -17.56 3.69
C SER A 122 1.92 -16.64 3.14
N THR A 123 0.84 -16.43 3.91
CA THR A 123 -0.20 -15.45 3.56
C THR A 123 0.35 -14.04 3.41
N TYR A 124 1.22 -13.60 4.34
CA TYR A 124 1.89 -12.30 4.24
C TYR A 124 2.77 -12.19 2.98
N ILE A 125 3.60 -13.20 2.70
CA ILE A 125 4.51 -13.21 1.54
C ILE A 125 3.72 -13.09 0.22
N ASN A 126 2.61 -13.80 0.12
CA ASN A 126 1.73 -13.73 -1.05
C ASN A 126 1.09 -12.35 -1.19
N ALA A 127 0.51 -11.82 -0.11
CA ALA A 127 -0.11 -10.50 -0.13
C ALA A 127 0.89 -9.37 -0.44
N TYR A 128 2.14 -9.48 0.04
CA TYR A 128 3.22 -8.56 -0.31
C TYR A 128 3.52 -8.60 -1.81
N SER A 129 3.57 -9.80 -2.39
CA SER A 129 3.83 -9.99 -3.82
C SER A 129 2.70 -9.44 -4.69
N ASP A 130 1.45 -9.59 -4.25
CA ASP A 130 0.29 -9.05 -4.96
C ASP A 130 0.23 -7.51 -4.90
N CYS A 131 0.47 -6.89 -3.73
CA CYS A 131 0.60 -5.43 -3.64
C CYS A 131 1.72 -4.90 -4.56
N LYS A 132 2.88 -5.57 -4.59
CA LYS A 132 3.98 -5.21 -5.50
C LYS A 132 3.53 -5.29 -6.97
N ARG A 133 2.80 -6.35 -7.35
CA ARG A 133 2.27 -6.53 -8.70
C ARG A 133 1.25 -5.45 -9.07
N ALA A 134 0.35 -5.09 -8.15
CA ALA A 134 -0.62 -4.02 -8.36
C ALA A 134 0.07 -2.67 -8.65
N ILE A 135 1.10 -2.32 -7.87
CA ILE A 135 1.92 -1.12 -8.11
C ILE A 135 2.60 -1.18 -9.50
N GLN A 136 3.15 -2.32 -9.89
CA GLN A 136 3.84 -2.48 -11.17
C GLN A 136 2.89 -2.43 -12.37
N SER A 137 1.73 -3.10 -12.29
CA SER A 137 0.73 -3.12 -13.36
C SER A 137 0.21 -1.71 -13.66
N PHE A 138 -0.04 -0.92 -12.61
CA PHE A 138 -0.50 0.45 -12.76
C PHE A 138 0.49 1.31 -13.56
N LEU A 139 1.79 1.23 -13.23
CA LEU A 139 2.87 1.94 -13.95
C LEU A 139 3.00 1.51 -15.43
N MET A 140 2.71 0.25 -15.74
CA MET A 140 2.80 -0.27 -17.11
C MET A 140 1.61 0.17 -17.97
N HIS A 141 0.41 0.26 -17.39
CA HIS A 141 -0.77 0.78 -18.09
C HIS A 141 -0.66 2.28 -18.37
N GLU A 142 -0.08 3.07 -17.46
CA GLU A 142 0.21 4.49 -17.71
C GLU A 142 1.22 4.69 -18.86
N ASN A 143 2.32 3.94 -18.87
CA ASN A 143 3.32 4.05 -19.93
C ASN A 143 2.77 3.68 -21.32
N ALA A 144 1.80 2.76 -21.40
CA ALA A 144 1.13 2.43 -22.64
C ALA A 144 0.19 3.56 -23.12
N ASN A 145 -0.55 4.19 -22.20
CA ASN A 145 -1.44 5.31 -22.50
C ASN A 145 -0.68 6.60 -22.85
N ALA A 146 0.53 6.81 -22.33
CA ALA A 146 1.39 7.94 -22.68
C ALA A 146 1.94 7.86 -24.12
N THR A 147 1.97 6.66 -24.72
CA THR A 147 2.37 6.44 -26.12
C THR A 147 1.23 6.58 -27.14
N ASP A 148 -0.04 6.64 -26.70
CA ASP A 148 -1.20 6.78 -27.59
C ASP A 148 -1.63 8.25 -27.82
N GLU A 149 -1.06 9.21 -27.08
CA GLU A 149 -0.99 10.59 -27.58
C GLU A 149 0.07 10.63 -28.68
N LYS A 150 -0.37 10.35 -29.91
CA LYS A 150 0.36 10.69 -31.14
C LYS A 150 0.99 12.07 -30.97
N ILE A 151 2.30 12.09 -30.71
CA ILE A 151 3.15 13.23 -31.01
C ILE A 151 3.00 13.39 -32.51
N THR A 152 2.16 14.34 -32.90
CA THR A 152 2.11 14.82 -34.27
C THR A 152 3.45 15.50 -34.49
N ILE A 153 4.38 14.80 -35.12
CA ILE A 153 5.59 15.43 -35.65
C ILE A 153 5.08 16.40 -36.70
N ILE A 154 5.09 17.68 -36.35
CA ILE A 154 4.89 18.75 -37.33
C ILE A 154 6.24 18.88 -38.02
N ASP A 155 6.35 18.32 -39.21
CA ASP A 155 7.40 18.71 -40.15
C ASP A 155 7.14 20.16 -40.55
N VAL A 156 8.04 21.05 -40.13
CA VAL A 156 8.07 22.44 -40.59
C VAL A 156 9.01 22.49 -41.81
N PRO A 157 8.59 23.09 -42.94
CA PRO A 157 9.35 23.10 -44.19
C PRO A 157 10.70 23.82 -44.11
#